data_AF-A0A2M8PIJ8-F1
#
_entry.id   AF-A0A2M8PIJ8-F1
#
_cell.length_a   1.000
_cell.length_b   1.000
_cell.length_c   1.000
_cell.angle_alpha   90.00
_cell.angle_beta   90.00
_cell.angle_gamma   90.00
#
_symmetry.space_group_name_H-M   'P 1'
#
loop_
_entity.id
_entity.type
_entity.pdbx_description
1 polymer ?
#
loop_
_entity_poly.entity_id
_entity_poly.type
_entity_poly.pdbx_seq_one_letter_code
_entity_poly.pdbx_strand_id
1 'polypeptide(L)'
;MPYSLDLQDHVAFDIQATPVEILVPEALSFQWILNGKALAFVAANATRQVVDAWVAKQLELLKTWDPNRIAFALNSFAAPDCVVTPYARQRLNDLVRQTARITSRSCTIIMRSALGMPVVLMSNAINSAARRYMKSQNVVFYRHEDGIRWLQRRIAEGEYINQTSTENP
;
A
#
# COMPACT_ATOMS: atom_id res chain seq x y z
N MET A 1 11.63 -24.74 16.22
CA MET A 1 12.32 -24.26 15.01
C MET A 1 12.06 -22.76 14.90
N PRO A 2 13.00 -21.87 15.23
CA PRO A 2 12.82 -20.45 14.96
C PRO A 2 12.93 -20.25 13.44
N TYR A 3 11.85 -19.80 12.81
CA TYR A 3 11.92 -19.29 11.45
C TYR A 3 12.73 -17.99 11.51
N SER A 4 14.01 -18.06 11.16
CA SER A 4 14.75 -16.88 10.72
C SER A 4 14.07 -16.41 9.44
N LEU A 5 13.12 -15.49 9.57
CA LEU A 5 12.60 -14.72 8.45
C LEU A 5 13.77 -13.89 7.93
N ASP A 6 14.54 -14.46 7.01
CA ASP A 6 15.53 -13.73 6.25
C ASP A 6 14.75 -12.72 5.39
N LEU A 7 14.51 -11.54 5.97
CA LEU A 7 13.84 -10.41 5.33
C LEU A 7 14.58 -9.94 4.06
N GLN A 8 15.73 -10.55 3.75
CA GLN A 8 16.55 -10.28 2.58
C GLN A 8 16.23 -11.20 1.38
N ASP A 9 15.66 -12.39 1.58
CA ASP A 9 15.50 -13.39 0.49
C ASP A 9 14.22 -13.24 -0.34
N HIS A 10 13.33 -12.33 0.04
CA HIS A 10 12.14 -11.99 -0.73
C HIS A 10 12.04 -10.47 -0.89
N VAL A 11 12.82 -9.92 -1.80
CA VAL A 11 12.34 -9.39 -3.10
C VAL A 11 13.47 -8.52 -3.67
N ALA A 12 14.14 -9.02 -4.71
CA ALA A 12 14.93 -8.17 -5.60
C ALA A 12 13.96 -7.31 -6.42
N PHE A 13 13.46 -6.23 -5.83
CA PHE A 13 12.78 -5.17 -6.57
C PHE A 13 13.89 -4.34 -7.21
N ASP A 14 14.12 -4.47 -8.50
CA ASP A 14 14.84 -3.39 -9.16
C ASP A 14 14.39 -3.16 -10.59
N ILE A 15 14.06 -1.89 -10.86
CA ILE A 15 14.88 -1.02 -11.73
C ILE A 15 14.83 0.39 -11.10
N GLN A 16 15.84 0.75 -10.29
CA GLN A 16 16.00 1.89 -9.36
C GLN A 16 15.00 1.98 -8.17
N ALA A 17 15.23 1.14 -7.16
CA ALA A 17 14.69 1.39 -5.81
C ALA A 17 15.60 2.33 -4.99
N THR A 18 15.02 3.08 -4.04
CA THR A 18 15.81 3.80 -3.01
C THR A 18 16.30 2.84 -1.93
N PRO A 19 17.27 3.23 -1.09
CA PRO A 19 17.61 2.46 0.11
C PRO A 19 16.37 2.16 0.95
N VAL A 20 16.36 0.98 1.56
CA VAL A 20 15.29 0.52 2.44
C VAL A 20 15.33 1.31 3.75
N GLU A 21 14.21 1.94 4.11
CA GLU A 21 13.96 2.57 5.40
C GLU A 21 13.32 1.55 6.34
N ILE A 22 13.94 1.28 7.49
CA ILE A 22 13.37 0.41 8.52
C ILE A 22 12.50 1.25 9.45
N LEU A 23 11.18 1.03 9.39
CA LEU A 23 10.20 1.76 10.20
C LEU A 23 9.98 1.06 11.55
N VAL A 24 9.97 -0.27 11.54
CA VAL A 24 9.94 -1.11 12.75
C VAL A 24 10.93 -2.25 12.53
N PRO A 25 11.94 -2.43 13.40
CA PRO A 25 12.93 -3.49 13.26
C PRO A 25 12.25 -4.85 13.04
N GLU A 26 12.70 -5.58 12.01
CA GLU A 26 12.24 -6.92 11.64
C GLU A 26 10.74 -7.04 11.27
N ALA A 27 9.98 -5.95 11.29
CA ALA A 27 8.53 -6.02 11.21
C ALA A 27 7.90 -5.13 10.14
N LEU A 28 8.52 -3.99 9.83
CA LEU A 28 8.03 -3.07 8.80
C LEU A 28 9.17 -2.33 8.13
N SER A 29 9.23 -2.45 6.80
CA SER A 29 10.12 -1.66 5.96
C SER A 29 9.34 -0.83 4.93
N PHE A 30 9.99 0.24 4.49
CA PHE A 30 9.52 1.14 3.45
C PHE A 30 10.62 1.37 2.43
N GLN A 31 10.25 1.49 1.16
CA GLN A 31 11.14 1.93 0.11
C GLN A 31 10.35 2.58 -1.02
N TRP A 32 10.99 3.50 -1.75
CA TRP A 32 10.47 3.93 -3.04
C TRP A 32 10.91 2.94 -4.12
N ILE A 33 9.97 2.60 -5.00
CA ILE A 33 10.19 1.70 -6.13
C ILE A 33 9.79 2.39 -7.44
N LEU A 34 10.15 1.76 -8.57
CA LEU A 34 9.80 2.20 -9.91
C LEU A 34 10.31 3.63 -10.20
N ASN A 35 11.59 3.89 -9.95
CA ASN A 35 12.24 5.20 -10.10
C ASN A 35 11.56 6.30 -9.26
N GLY A 36 11.24 6.01 -7.99
CA GLY A 36 10.63 7.00 -7.09
C GLY A 36 9.15 7.30 -7.36
N LYS A 37 8.47 6.48 -8.17
CA LYS A 37 7.08 6.75 -8.58
C LYS A 37 6.04 6.03 -7.73
N ALA A 38 6.44 4.98 -7.01
CA ALA A 38 5.55 4.23 -6.15
C ALA A 38 6.17 3.96 -4.78
N LEU A 39 5.31 3.93 -3.76
CA LEU A 39 5.63 3.58 -2.39
C LEU A 39 5.56 2.06 -2.25
N ALA A 40 6.48 1.43 -1.54
CA ALA A 40 6.39 0.01 -1.17
C ALA A 40 6.55 -0.16 0.33
N PHE A 41 5.57 -0.81 0.96
CA PHE A 41 5.60 -1.20 2.36
C PHE A 41 5.59 -2.72 2.44
N VAL A 42 6.46 -3.29 3.28
CA VAL A 42 6.50 -4.73 3.54
C VAL A 42 6.41 -4.96 5.04
N ALA A 43 5.35 -5.63 5.47
CA ALA A 43 5.09 -5.95 6.86
C ALA A 43 5.22 -7.46 7.12
N ALA A 44 5.93 -7.81 8.19
CA ALA A 44 6.07 -9.19 8.65
C ALA A 44 4.99 -9.62 9.65
N ASN A 45 4.36 -8.65 10.35
CA ASN A 45 3.25 -8.89 11.25
C ASN A 45 2.28 -7.68 11.28
N ALA A 46 1.14 -7.83 11.97
CA ALA A 46 0.14 -6.77 12.14
C ALA A 46 -0.01 -6.29 13.60
N THR A 47 1.10 -6.17 14.34
CA THR A 47 1.08 -5.58 15.69
C THR A 47 0.63 -4.12 15.66
N ARG A 48 0.15 -3.58 16.79
CA ARG A 48 -0.27 -2.17 16.87
C ARG A 48 0.83 -1.20 16.47
N GLN A 49 2.07 -1.47 16.90
CA GLN A 49 3.24 -0.67 16.56
C GLN A 49 3.48 -0.63 15.04
N VAL A 50 3.40 -1.77 14.35
CA VAL A 50 3.53 -1.84 12.89
C VAL A 50 2.42 -1.07 12.20
N VAL A 51 1.17 -1.25 12.63
CA VAL A 51 0.02 -0.52 12.07
C VAL A 51 0.18 0.99 12.23
N ASP A 52 0.58 1.45 13.42
CA ASP A 52 0.77 2.88 13.68
C ASP A 52 1.93 3.46 12.88
N ALA A 53 3.07 2.77 12.81
CA ALA A 53 4.22 3.19 12.01
C ALA A 53 3.87 3.28 10.52
N TRP A 54 3.16 2.28 9.99
CA TRP A 54 2.68 2.27 8.61
C TRP A 54 1.74 3.44 8.32
N VAL A 55 0.75 3.68 9.19
CA VAL A 55 -0.21 4.80 9.04
C VAL A 55 0.49 6.15 9.16
N ALA A 56 1.40 6.29 10.13
CA ALA A 56 2.16 7.53 10.32
C ALA A 56 2.99 7.86 9.08
N LYS A 57 3.70 6.87 8.51
CA LYS A 57 4.50 7.07 7.30
C LYS A 57 3.63 7.39 6.08
N GLN A 58 2.50 6.71 5.91
CA GLN A 58 1.54 7.04 4.85
C GLN A 58 1.05 8.49 4.98
N LEU A 59 0.66 8.92 6.19
CA LEU A 59 0.21 10.30 6.42
C LEU A 59 1.32 11.33 6.18
N GLU A 60 2.55 11.05 6.63
CA GLU A 60 3.72 11.90 6.37
C GLU A 60 3.92 12.12 4.87
N LEU A 61 3.97 11.04 4.09
CA LEU A 61 4.20 11.09 2.64
C LEU A 61 3.03 11.74 1.88
N LEU A 62 1.80 11.46 2.31
CA LEU A 62 0.60 11.91 1.62
C LEU A 62 0.22 13.36 1.99
N LYS A 63 0.64 13.87 3.15
CA LYS A 63 0.34 15.25 3.57
C LYS A 63 0.89 16.31 2.61
N THR A 64 2.05 16.05 2.01
CA THR A 64 2.69 16.94 1.04
C THR A 64 2.48 16.49 -0.40
N TRP A 65 1.61 15.50 -0.64
CA TRP A 65 1.39 14.98 -1.98
C TRP A 65 0.59 15.98 -2.82
N ASP A 66 1.05 16.21 -4.05
CA ASP A 66 0.33 17.05 -4.99
C ASP A 66 -1.03 16.40 -5.32
N PRO A 67 -2.17 17.05 -5.02
CA PRO A 67 -3.49 16.49 -5.28
C PRO A 67 -3.78 16.26 -6.77
N ASN A 68 -3.02 16.89 -7.67
CA ASN A 68 -3.11 16.64 -9.11
C ASN A 68 -2.33 15.40 -9.55
N ARG A 69 -1.54 14.80 -8.65
CA ARG A 69 -0.77 13.59 -8.92
C ARG A 69 -1.39 12.35 -8.30
N ILE A 70 -1.39 11.26 -9.05
CA ILE A 70 -1.84 9.97 -8.53
C ILE A 70 -0.74 9.33 -7.68
N ALA A 71 -1.09 8.95 -6.45
CA ALA A 71 -0.20 8.22 -5.55
C ALA A 71 -0.24 6.71 -5.86
N PHE A 72 0.92 6.10 -6.12
CA PHE A 72 1.04 4.66 -6.36
C PHE A 72 1.61 3.98 -5.13
N ALA A 73 1.01 2.87 -4.68
CA ALA A 73 1.48 2.15 -3.51
C ALA A 73 1.39 0.63 -3.65
N LEU A 74 2.39 -0.08 -3.16
CA LEU A 74 2.39 -1.51 -2.89
C LEU A 74 2.39 -1.70 -1.39
N ASN A 75 1.38 -2.39 -0.86
CA ASN A 75 1.33 -2.76 0.56
C ASN A 75 1.39 -4.28 0.67
N SER A 76 2.49 -4.82 1.17
CA SER A 76 2.66 -6.25 1.34
C SER A 76 2.39 -6.68 2.77
N PHE A 77 1.36 -7.51 2.91
CA PHE A 77 0.93 -8.18 4.12
C PHE A 77 0.94 -9.70 3.88
N ALA A 78 1.92 -10.17 3.10
CA ALA A 78 2.02 -11.57 2.67
C ALA A 78 2.53 -12.51 3.77
N ALA A 79 3.10 -11.95 4.84
CA ALA A 79 3.56 -12.74 5.99
C ALA A 79 2.37 -13.37 6.74
N PRO A 80 2.55 -14.56 7.33
CA PRO A 80 1.46 -15.30 7.96
C PRO A 80 0.84 -14.57 9.17
N ASP A 81 1.65 -13.76 9.86
CA ASP A 81 1.22 -13.01 11.05
C ASP A 81 0.59 -11.64 10.72
N CYS A 82 0.44 -11.33 9.43
CA CYS A 82 -0.24 -10.12 8.95
C CYS A 82 -1.75 -10.35 8.82
N VAL A 83 -2.46 -10.36 9.95
CA VAL A 83 -3.91 -10.52 10.00
C VAL A 83 -4.59 -9.16 10.23
N VAL A 84 -5.75 -8.93 9.58
CA VAL A 84 -6.56 -7.75 9.85
C VAL A 84 -7.14 -7.81 11.26
N THR A 85 -6.70 -6.90 12.11
CA THR A 85 -7.27 -6.71 13.45
C THR A 85 -8.35 -5.62 13.43
N PRO A 86 -9.28 -5.59 14.42
CA PRO A 86 -10.19 -4.46 14.60
C PRO A 86 -9.46 -3.11 14.68
N TYR A 87 -8.29 -3.11 15.33
CA TYR A 87 -7.43 -1.94 15.45
C TYR A 87 -6.90 -1.48 14.08
N ALA A 88 -6.32 -2.38 13.29
CA ALA A 88 -5.85 -2.07 11.94
C ALA A 88 -6.96 -1.48 11.06
N ARG A 89 -8.18 -2.03 11.19
CA ARG A 89 -9.35 -1.52 10.48
C ARG A 89 -9.75 -0.11 10.90
N GLN A 90 -9.74 0.19 12.20
CA GLN A 90 -9.99 1.54 12.68
C GLN A 90 -8.97 2.52 12.11
N ARG A 91 -7.68 2.20 12.19
CA ARG A 91 -6.60 3.08 11.69
C ARG A 91 -6.65 3.26 10.17
N LEU A 92 -7.04 2.23 9.42
CA LEU A 92 -7.24 2.36 7.98
C LEU A 92 -8.43 3.28 7.65
N ASN A 93 -9.53 3.22 8.40
CA ASN A 93 -10.63 4.15 8.22
C ASN A 93 -10.21 5.61 8.50
N ASP A 94 -9.39 5.83 9.54
CA ASP A 94 -8.83 7.15 9.85
C ASP A 94 -7.91 7.65 8.73
N LEU A 95 -7.07 6.77 8.17
CA LEU A 95 -6.19 7.07 7.04
C LEU A 95 -6.99 7.47 5.81
N VAL A 96 -8.03 6.70 5.45
CA VAL A 96 -8.89 6.99 4.28
C VAL A 96 -9.58 8.35 4.43
N ARG A 97 -10.08 8.68 5.63
CA ARG A 97 -10.72 9.98 5.89
C ARG A 97 -9.75 11.15 5.72
N GLN A 98 -8.52 11.00 6.23
CA GLN A 98 -7.50 12.05 6.15
C GLN A 98 -6.92 12.22 4.75
N THR A 99 -6.91 11.15 3.95
CA THR A 99 -6.37 11.14 2.58
C THR A 99 -7.45 11.22 1.51
N ALA A 100 -8.69 11.58 1.88
CA ALA A 100 -9.87 11.61 1.01
C ALA A 100 -9.70 12.42 -0.29
N ARG A 101 -8.80 13.41 -0.30
CA ARG A 101 -8.55 14.29 -1.46
C ARG A 101 -7.51 13.74 -2.43
N ILE A 102 -6.81 12.67 -2.07
CA ILE A 102 -5.71 12.13 -2.85
C ILE A 102 -6.23 10.96 -3.69
N THR A 103 -5.99 11.05 -5.00
CA THR A 103 -6.26 9.94 -5.90
C THR A 103 -5.12 8.94 -5.80
N SER A 104 -5.43 7.67 -5.53
CA SER A 104 -4.42 6.63 -5.40
C SER A 104 -4.69 5.37 -6.22
N ARG A 105 -3.62 4.66 -6.54
CA ARG A 105 -3.60 3.33 -7.14
C ARG A 105 -2.75 2.46 -6.25
N SER A 106 -3.39 1.63 -5.43
CA SER A 106 -2.70 0.73 -4.54
C SER A 106 -2.86 -0.71 -4.99
N CYS A 107 -1.81 -1.50 -4.81
CA CYS A 107 -1.91 -2.94 -4.78
C CYS A 107 -1.63 -3.45 -3.38
N THR A 108 -2.38 -4.45 -2.93
CA THR A 108 -2.21 -5.11 -1.64
C THR A 108 -1.80 -6.55 -1.89
N ILE A 109 -0.64 -6.97 -1.37
CA ILE A 109 -0.20 -8.36 -1.45
C ILE A 109 -0.62 -9.06 -0.15
N ILE A 110 -1.30 -10.19 -0.27
CA ILE A 110 -1.75 -10.97 0.89
C ILE A 110 -1.32 -12.43 0.76
N MET A 111 -1.22 -13.12 1.89
CA MET A 111 -0.98 -14.55 1.89
C MET A 111 -2.15 -15.30 1.24
N ARG A 112 -1.85 -16.29 0.40
CA ARG A 112 -2.87 -17.19 -0.17
C ARG A 112 -3.32 -18.21 0.88
N SER A 113 -4.11 -17.76 1.84
CA SER A 113 -4.67 -18.59 2.90
C SER A 113 -6.10 -18.14 3.25
N ALA A 114 -6.83 -18.97 4.01
CA ALA A 114 -8.14 -18.59 4.53
C ALA A 114 -8.08 -17.31 5.40
N LEU A 115 -6.94 -17.05 6.05
CA LEU A 115 -6.71 -15.85 6.86
C LEU A 115 -6.56 -14.56 6.02
N GLY A 116 -6.29 -14.68 4.72
CA GLY A 116 -6.27 -13.54 3.79
C GLY A 116 -7.66 -13.05 3.39
N MET A 117 -8.70 -13.86 3.55
CA MET A 117 -10.04 -13.53 3.07
C MET A 117 -10.67 -12.30 3.75
N PRO A 118 -10.53 -12.09 5.07
CA PRO A 118 -10.92 -10.84 5.71
C PRO A 118 -10.26 -9.60 5.09
N VAL A 119 -8.99 -9.68 4.66
CA VAL A 119 -8.29 -8.56 3.99
C VAL A 119 -8.95 -8.22 2.66
N VAL A 120 -9.31 -9.24 1.87
CA VAL A 120 -9.98 -9.06 0.58
C VAL A 120 -11.36 -8.44 0.76
N LEU A 121 -12.17 -8.96 1.69
CA LEU A 121 -13.50 -8.41 2.00
C LEU A 121 -13.42 -6.96 2.45
N MET A 122 -12.46 -6.65 3.32
CA MET A 122 -12.22 -5.30 3.80
C MET A 122 -11.76 -4.36 2.68
N SER A 123 -10.85 -4.82 1.82
CA SER A 123 -10.40 -4.06 0.64
C SER A 123 -11.56 -3.77 -0.31
N ASN A 124 -12.45 -4.74 -0.52
CA ASN A 124 -13.66 -4.56 -1.32
C ASN A 124 -14.65 -3.57 -0.69
N ALA A 125 -14.85 -3.62 0.63
CA ALA A 125 -15.71 -2.69 1.35
C ALA A 125 -15.14 -1.25 1.35
N ILE A 126 -13.83 -1.11 1.51
CA ILE A 126 -13.16 0.20 1.37
C ILE A 126 -13.27 0.68 -0.06
N ASN A 127 -13.02 -0.16 -1.05
CA ASN A 127 -13.15 0.21 -2.46
C ASN A 127 -14.58 0.65 -2.80
N SER A 128 -15.61 -0.01 -2.27
CA SER A 128 -17.01 0.37 -2.54
C SER A 128 -17.38 1.71 -1.88
N ALA A 129 -16.88 1.97 -0.67
CA ALA A 129 -17.04 3.26 0.01
C ALA A 129 -16.21 4.35 -0.68
N ALA A 130 -14.96 4.06 -1.01
CA ALA A 130 -14.03 4.97 -1.67
C ALA A 130 -14.53 5.32 -3.06
N ARG A 131 -15.06 4.39 -3.87
CA ARG A 131 -15.64 4.71 -5.20
C ARG A 131 -16.70 5.81 -5.18
N ARG A 132 -17.40 5.99 -4.05
CA ARG A 132 -18.41 7.06 -3.92
C ARG A 132 -17.79 8.44 -3.69
N TYR A 133 -16.57 8.51 -3.17
CA TYR A 133 -15.95 9.76 -2.70
C TYR A 133 -14.55 10.04 -3.25
N MET A 134 -13.87 9.02 -3.77
CA MET A 134 -12.46 9.01 -4.13
C MET A 134 -12.28 8.23 -5.42
N LYS A 135 -11.46 8.77 -6.33
CA LYS A 135 -11.03 8.06 -7.53
C LYS A 135 -9.96 7.01 -7.24
N SER A 136 -9.92 6.46 -6.04
CA SER A 136 -8.87 5.54 -5.60
C SER A 136 -9.21 4.09 -5.91
N GLN A 137 -8.22 3.32 -6.35
CA GLN A 137 -8.37 1.91 -6.67
C GLN A 137 -7.37 1.09 -5.86
N ASN A 138 -7.86 0.16 -5.03
CA ASN A 138 -7.03 -0.87 -4.41
C ASN A 138 -7.26 -2.23 -5.09
N VAL A 139 -6.20 -2.91 -5.52
CA VAL A 139 -6.28 -4.25 -6.12
C VAL A 139 -5.50 -5.24 -5.27
N VAL A 140 -6.09 -6.39 -4.96
CA VAL A 140 -5.46 -7.42 -4.14
C VAL A 140 -4.78 -8.47 -5.03
N PHE A 141 -3.55 -8.84 -4.68
CA PHE A 141 -2.75 -9.88 -5.33
C PHE A 141 -2.23 -10.88 -4.29
N TYR A 142 -1.84 -12.06 -4.76
CA TYR A 142 -1.21 -13.09 -3.92
C TYR A 142 0.29 -13.23 -4.18
N ARG A 143 0.80 -12.62 -5.25
CA ARG A 143 2.22 -12.61 -5.62
C ARG A 143 2.67 -11.16 -5.79
N HIS A 144 3.88 -10.87 -5.31
CA HIS A 144 4.48 -9.54 -5.43
C HIS A 144 4.65 -9.11 -6.88
N GLU A 145 5.16 -10.00 -7.73
CA GLU A 145 5.42 -9.76 -9.15
C GLU A 145 4.18 -9.24 -9.90
N ASP A 146 3.00 -9.79 -9.61
CA ASP A 146 1.76 -9.39 -10.24
C ASP A 146 1.34 -7.97 -9.82
N GLY A 147 1.50 -7.64 -8.53
CA GLY A 147 1.24 -6.31 -8.01
C GLY A 147 2.19 -5.24 -8.58
N ILE A 148 3.48 -5.58 -8.74
CA ILE A 148 4.46 -4.70 -9.37
C ILE A 148 4.12 -4.48 -10.85
N ARG A 149 3.87 -5.56 -11.61
CA ARG A 149 3.50 -5.46 -13.04
C ARG A 149 2.26 -4.61 -13.23
N TRP A 150 1.28 -4.75 -12.33
CA TRP A 150 0.08 -3.92 -12.35
C TRP A 150 0.41 -2.44 -12.12
N LEU A 151 1.23 -2.11 -11.12
CA LEU A 151 1.67 -0.72 -10.89
C LEU A 151 2.45 -0.15 -12.08
N GLN A 152 3.40 -0.91 -12.61
CA GLN A 152 4.19 -0.53 -13.79
C GLN A 152 3.31 -0.19 -14.98
N ARG A 153 2.29 -1.02 -15.25
CA ARG A 153 1.35 -0.76 -16.35
C ARG A 153 0.58 0.53 -16.14
N ARG A 154 0.06 0.78 -14.93
CA ARG A 154 -0.67 2.03 -14.61
C ARG A 154 0.19 3.28 -14.74
N ILE A 155 1.43 3.16 -14.32
CA ILE A 155 2.47 4.18 -14.45
C ILE A 155 2.83 4.41 -15.93
N ALA A 156 2.87 3.37 -16.76
CA ALA A 156 3.13 3.49 -18.20
C ALA A 156 1.93 4.07 -18.98
N GLU A 157 0.70 3.79 -18.54
CA GLU A 157 -0.55 4.35 -19.10
C GLU A 157 -0.69 5.87 -18.88
N GLY A 158 0.29 6.50 -18.20
CA GLY A 158 0.30 7.94 -18.01
C GLY A 158 -0.70 8.44 -16.97
N GLU A 159 -1.17 7.55 -16.08
CA GLU A 159 -2.05 7.89 -14.96
C GLU A 159 -1.32 8.73 -13.87
N TYR A 160 -0.47 9.69 -14.23
CA TYR A 160 0.21 10.56 -13.28
C TYR A 160 -0.56 11.83 -12.98
N ILE A 161 -1.40 12.29 -13.91
CA ILE A 161 -2.14 13.55 -13.79
C ILE A 161 -3.63 13.24 -13.62
N ASN A 162 -4.22 13.79 -12.57
CA ASN A 162 -5.65 13.71 -12.35
C ASN A 162 -6.36 14.66 -13.34
N GLN A 163 -6.85 14.12 -14.46
CA GLN A 163 -7.47 14.89 -15.55
C GLN A 163 -8.78 15.62 -15.18
N THR A 164 -9.25 15.55 -13.93
CA THR A 164 -10.48 16.26 -13.51
C THR A 164 -10.30 17.71 -13.12
N SER A 165 -9.07 18.24 -13.06
CA SER A 165 -8.85 19.63 -12.64
C SER A 165 -9.09 20.67 -13.74
N THR A 166 -9.48 20.26 -14.96
CA THR A 166 -9.65 21.17 -16.11
C THR A 166 -11.09 21.58 -16.44
N GLU A 167 -12.10 21.12 -15.69
CA GLU A 167 -13.51 21.43 -15.99
C GLU A 167 -14.25 21.93 -14.74
N ASN A 168 -13.97 23.18 -14.35
CA ASN A 168 -14.97 24.07 -13.72
C ASN A 168 -14.39 25.49 -13.61
N PRO A 169 -14.76 26.42 -14.52
CA PRO A 169 -14.53 27.85 -14.34
C PRO A 169 -15.43 28.46 -13.25
#